data_AF-A0A9P8EZC6-F1
#
_entry.id   AF-A0A9P8EZC6-F1
#
_cell.length_a   1.000
_cell.length_b   1.000
_cell.length_c   1.000
_cell.angle_alpha   90.00
_cell.angle_beta   90.00
_cell.angle_gamma   90.00
#
_symmetry.space_group_name_H-M   'P 1'
#
loop_
_entity.id
_entity.type
_entity.pdbx_description
1 polymer ?
#
loop_
_entity_poly.entity_id
_entity_poly.type
_entity_poly.pdbx_seq_one_letter_code
_entity_poly.pdbx_strand_id
1 'polypeptide(L)'
;RFIMDDSDSSSLSSAPPTDDEKLAPIFKKMAKGKKAAPRKKKAPVTPPTPPSPPRPKRSPSPPHEESLADNPDVAFLVMFRSRFSHAFPSKLPHFGPQDIERGVAESPPSPQVEDLMCAMLALVLNRKKPVERGHHGRAMEEALSTQKHQWPLSWNRVNPLAGSRTFPDMSPAERLNLLRTLAIWSLTSSEIVSQTIKDSYKVSRREDDINQPLSVQHWGYDGDRRKYYLIEGQEDTSFRVYREANRLSQHPQWWSVAETIDEVNA
;
A
#
# COMPACT_ATOMS: atom_id res chain seq x y z
N ARG A 1 42.31 39.17 -1.71
CA ARG A 1 42.21 40.21 -0.65
C ARG A 1 41.10 41.17 -1.05
N PHE A 2 39.87 40.91 -0.64
CA PHE A 2 38.83 41.86 -0.22
C PHE A 2 37.78 41.04 0.55
N ILE A 3 37.25 41.63 1.61
CA ILE A 3 36.52 41.06 2.75
C ILE A 3 35.18 41.82 2.86
N MET A 4 34.14 41.15 3.40
CA MET A 4 32.89 41.66 4.04
C MET A 4 31.83 42.34 3.13
N ASP A 5 30.51 42.27 3.36
CA ASP A 5 29.72 41.74 4.49
C ASP A 5 28.25 41.42 4.11
N ASP A 6 27.67 40.60 4.98
CA ASP A 6 26.30 40.22 5.39
C ASP A 6 24.93 40.65 4.76
N SER A 7 24.02 39.66 4.88
CA SER A 7 22.58 39.63 5.23
C SER A 7 21.46 40.38 4.49
N ASP A 8 20.49 39.61 3.96
CA ASP A 8 19.07 39.53 4.41
C ASP A 8 18.28 38.56 3.49
N SER A 9 17.94 37.33 3.90
CA SER A 9 16.73 36.95 4.67
C SER A 9 15.38 37.14 3.94
N SER A 10 14.80 36.03 3.45
CA SER A 10 13.35 35.69 3.48
C SER A 10 13.10 34.41 2.66
N SER A 11 12.14 33.53 2.91
CA SER A 11 11.48 33.04 4.13
C SER A 11 10.81 31.74 3.69
N LEU A 12 11.37 30.58 4.05
CA LEU A 12 10.71 29.28 3.85
C LEU A 12 9.71 29.07 4.99
N SER A 13 8.44 28.91 4.62
CA SER A 13 7.31 28.75 5.56
C SER A 13 7.34 27.38 6.21
N SER A 14 7.72 27.32 7.48
CA SER A 14 7.67 26.11 8.32
C SER A 14 6.30 25.99 9.02
N ALA A 15 5.81 24.75 9.11
CA ALA A 15 4.59 24.38 9.83
C ALA A 15 4.68 24.71 11.34
N PRO A 16 3.56 25.04 12.00
CA PRO A 16 3.57 25.36 13.43
C PRO A 16 3.79 24.12 14.30
N PRO A 17 4.59 24.21 15.39
CA PRO A 17 4.81 23.12 16.31
C PRO A 17 3.63 22.95 17.28
N THR A 18 3.23 21.69 17.50
CA THR A 18 2.31 21.28 18.57
C THR A 18 3.05 21.27 19.92
N ASP A 19 2.62 22.14 20.83
CA ASP A 19 3.06 22.20 22.23
C ASP A 19 2.53 20.99 23.01
N ASP A 20 3.41 20.05 23.35
CA ASP A 20 3.27 19.21 24.53
C ASP A 20 4.67 18.75 24.97
N GLU A 21 4.84 18.56 26.29
CA GLU A 21 6.07 18.19 27.02
C GLU A 21 7.07 19.31 27.37
N LYS A 22 6.81 20.01 28.48
CA LYS A 22 7.87 20.28 29.49
C LYS A 22 7.33 20.11 30.91
N LEU A 23 7.49 18.91 31.45
CA LEU A 23 7.53 18.66 32.89
C LEU A 23 8.95 18.92 33.41
N ALA A 24 9.10 19.81 34.39
CA ALA A 24 10.23 19.78 35.31
C ALA A 24 9.81 20.31 36.70
N PRO A 25 10.17 19.63 37.81
CA PRO A 25 9.69 19.93 39.15
C PRO A 25 10.67 20.84 39.89
N ILE A 26 10.17 21.85 40.61
CA ILE A 26 10.99 22.63 41.54
C ILE A 26 10.33 22.66 42.92
N PHE A 27 10.91 21.88 43.83
CA PHE A 27 10.65 21.91 45.26
C PHE A 27 11.11 23.24 45.88
N LYS A 28 10.21 23.92 46.62
CA LYS A 28 10.59 24.70 47.80
C LYS A 28 9.61 24.44 48.94
N LYS A 29 10.18 23.97 50.06
CA LYS A 29 9.53 23.75 51.36
C LYS A 29 9.16 25.10 52.00
N MET A 30 8.04 25.18 52.71
CA MET A 30 7.97 25.66 54.11
C MET A 30 6.56 25.56 54.74
N ALA A 31 6.54 24.94 55.92
CA ALA A 31 5.81 25.25 57.16
C ALA A 31 4.26 25.38 57.21
N LYS A 32 3.68 24.42 57.95
CA LYS A 32 2.55 24.46 58.90
C LYS A 32 1.59 25.67 58.91
N GLY A 33 0.29 25.37 58.75
CA GLY A 33 -0.80 26.18 59.28
C GLY A 33 -2.19 25.71 58.86
N LYS A 34 -2.87 24.92 59.71
CA LYS A 34 -4.32 24.63 59.55
C LYS A 34 -5.11 25.91 59.81
N LYS A 35 -5.81 26.49 58.81
CA LYS A 35 -7.09 27.23 59.01
C LYS A 35 -7.96 27.25 57.73
N ALA A 36 -9.23 26.94 57.97
CA ALA A 36 -10.49 27.21 57.25
C ALA A 36 -10.46 27.67 55.77
N ALA A 37 -11.24 26.94 54.96
CA ALA A 37 -11.61 27.30 53.59
C ALA A 37 -12.50 28.55 53.52
N PRO A 38 -12.22 29.50 52.60
CA PRO A 38 -13.21 30.44 52.11
C PRO A 38 -13.74 30.00 50.73
N ARG A 39 -15.07 30.04 50.60
CA ARG A 39 -15.88 29.73 49.41
C ARG A 39 -15.28 30.30 48.12
N LYS A 40 -14.96 29.44 47.14
CA LYS A 40 -14.69 29.85 45.76
C LYS A 40 -15.98 30.36 45.11
N LYS A 41 -15.92 31.59 44.60
CA LYS A 41 -16.93 32.22 43.76
C LYS A 41 -17.12 31.38 42.48
N LYS A 42 -18.37 31.13 42.10
CA LYS A 42 -18.75 30.40 40.89
C LYS A 42 -18.16 31.11 39.66
N ALA A 43 -17.42 30.38 38.83
CA ALA A 43 -17.07 30.83 37.49
C ALA A 43 -18.36 30.93 36.63
N PRO A 44 -18.43 31.84 35.65
CA PRO A 44 -19.58 31.94 34.76
C PRO A 44 -19.70 30.65 33.95
N VAL A 45 -20.88 30.02 33.97
CA VAL A 45 -21.21 28.89 33.12
C VAL A 45 -21.36 29.44 31.71
N THR A 46 -20.39 29.19 30.83
CA THR A 46 -20.60 29.32 29.38
C THR A 46 -21.74 28.38 28.98
N PRO A 47 -22.78 28.86 28.28
CA PRO A 47 -23.86 27.98 27.83
C PRO A 47 -23.29 26.88 26.92
N PRO A 48 -23.81 25.64 27.01
CA PRO A 48 -23.38 24.56 26.15
C PRO A 48 -23.59 24.96 24.69
N THR A 49 -22.54 24.82 23.88
CA THR A 49 -22.60 25.02 22.44
C THR A 49 -23.71 24.12 21.89
N PRO A 50 -24.68 24.64 21.13
CA PRO A 50 -25.73 23.81 20.53
C PRO A 50 -25.08 22.72 19.67
N PRO A 51 -25.61 21.48 19.66
CA PRO A 51 -25.06 20.41 18.85
C PRO A 51 -25.04 20.87 17.39
N SER A 52 -23.86 20.79 16.75
CA SER A 52 -23.74 21.12 15.33
C SER A 52 -24.72 20.28 14.54
N PRO A 53 -25.41 20.86 13.53
CA PRO A 53 -26.37 20.13 12.73
C PRO A 53 -25.69 18.90 12.10
N PRO A 54 -26.41 17.78 11.94
CA PRO A 54 -25.88 16.58 11.27
C PRO A 54 -25.25 16.98 9.95
N ARG A 55 -24.01 16.54 9.70
CA ARG A 55 -23.32 16.80 8.43
C ARG A 55 -24.27 16.39 7.30
N PRO A 56 -24.54 17.28 6.32
CA PRO A 56 -25.35 16.92 5.16
C PRO A 56 -24.81 15.63 4.57
N LYS A 57 -25.67 14.61 4.45
CA LYS A 57 -25.29 13.37 3.76
C LYS A 57 -24.91 13.77 2.34
N ARG A 58 -23.66 13.50 1.95
CA ARG A 58 -23.24 13.67 0.56
C ARG A 58 -24.21 12.87 -0.32
N SER A 59 -24.59 13.45 -1.46
CA SER A 59 -25.32 12.69 -2.48
C SER A 59 -24.56 11.39 -2.75
N PRO A 60 -25.25 10.25 -2.87
CA PRO A 60 -24.59 8.99 -3.18
C PRO A 60 -23.76 9.19 -4.45
N SER A 61 -22.53 8.67 -4.43
CA SER A 61 -21.69 8.63 -5.62
C SER A 61 -22.49 8.02 -6.78
N PRO A 62 -22.29 8.51 -8.02
CA PRO A 62 -22.83 7.83 -9.19
C PRO A 62 -22.55 6.32 -9.13
N PRO A 63 -23.44 5.46 -9.65
CA PRO A 63 -23.18 4.03 -9.72
C PRO A 63 -21.83 3.78 -10.38
N HIS A 64 -20.92 3.15 -9.63
CA HIS A 64 -19.58 2.84 -10.11
C HIS A 64 -19.63 1.61 -11.01
N GLU A 65 -19.09 1.71 -12.23
CA GLU A 65 -18.96 0.57 -13.13
C GLU A 65 -17.74 -0.25 -12.70
N GLU A 66 -17.96 -1.51 -12.31
CA GLU A 66 -16.87 -2.41 -11.93
C GLU A 66 -15.89 -2.58 -13.09
N SER A 67 -14.64 -2.23 -12.82
CA SER A 67 -13.58 -2.25 -13.82
C SER A 67 -12.38 -3.06 -13.32
N LEU A 68 -11.43 -3.37 -14.21
CA LEU A 68 -10.15 -3.94 -13.78
C LEU A 68 -9.41 -3.04 -12.79
N ALA A 69 -9.67 -1.71 -12.81
CA ALA A 69 -9.08 -0.75 -11.89
C ALA A 69 -9.52 -0.96 -10.43
N ASP A 70 -10.66 -1.59 -10.19
CA ASP A 70 -11.15 -1.92 -8.85
C ASP A 70 -10.60 -3.24 -8.31
N ASN A 71 -9.87 -4.00 -9.14
CA ASN A 71 -9.31 -5.26 -8.71
C ASN A 71 -8.11 -5.02 -7.76
N PRO A 72 -8.20 -5.44 -6.49
CA PRO A 72 -7.12 -5.23 -5.51
C PRO A 72 -5.83 -5.98 -5.87
N ASP A 73 -5.90 -6.98 -6.76
CA ASP A 73 -4.72 -7.71 -7.22
C ASP A 73 -3.75 -6.80 -7.98
N VAL A 74 -4.23 -5.77 -8.68
CA VAL A 74 -3.39 -4.76 -9.34
C VAL A 74 -2.55 -4.03 -8.29
N ALA A 75 -3.21 -3.50 -7.25
CA ALA A 75 -2.54 -2.79 -6.17
C ALA A 75 -1.54 -3.69 -5.44
N PHE A 76 -1.92 -4.94 -5.19
CA PHE A 76 -1.04 -5.92 -4.56
C PHE A 76 0.23 -6.16 -5.38
N LEU A 77 0.11 -6.35 -6.70
CA LEU A 77 1.24 -6.61 -7.59
C LEU A 77 2.21 -5.43 -7.67
N VAL A 78 1.67 -4.21 -7.81
CA VAL A 78 2.47 -2.97 -7.82
C VAL A 78 3.26 -2.82 -6.52
N MET A 79 2.58 -2.95 -5.37
CA MET A 79 3.23 -2.82 -4.07
C MET A 79 4.23 -3.95 -3.82
N PHE A 80 3.93 -5.18 -4.24
CA PHE A 80 4.87 -6.30 -4.12
C PHE A 80 6.15 -6.02 -4.92
N ARG A 81 6.02 -5.64 -6.19
CA ARG A 81 7.17 -5.30 -7.04
C ARG A 81 7.99 -4.13 -6.49
N SER A 82 7.32 -3.12 -5.92
CA SER A 82 7.95 -1.95 -5.31
C SER A 82 8.68 -2.30 -4.01
N ARG A 83 8.02 -2.96 -3.05
CA ARG A 83 8.60 -3.26 -1.73
C ARG A 83 9.75 -4.27 -1.79
N PHE A 84 9.70 -5.20 -2.74
CA PHE A 84 10.77 -6.18 -2.95
C PHE A 84 11.67 -5.82 -4.12
N SER A 85 11.85 -4.53 -4.44
CA SER A 85 12.47 -4.12 -5.70
C SER A 85 13.84 -4.75 -5.98
N HIS A 86 14.67 -4.86 -4.93
CA HIS A 86 16.01 -5.47 -4.96
C HIS A 86 16.02 -6.99 -5.23
N ALA A 87 14.91 -7.70 -5.05
CA ALA A 87 14.82 -9.14 -5.30
C ALA A 87 14.62 -9.45 -6.80
N PHE A 88 14.19 -8.45 -7.58
CA PHE A 88 13.96 -8.58 -9.01
C PHE A 88 15.20 -8.19 -9.83
N PRO A 89 15.30 -8.67 -11.09
CA PRO A 89 16.34 -8.20 -12.00
C PRO A 89 16.30 -6.69 -12.20
N SER A 90 17.47 -6.04 -12.21
CA SER A 90 17.58 -4.57 -12.39
C SER A 90 17.04 -4.06 -13.73
N LYS A 91 16.96 -4.92 -14.74
CA LYS A 91 16.40 -4.59 -16.06
C LYS A 91 14.87 -4.67 -16.10
N LEU A 92 14.24 -5.27 -15.08
CA LEU A 92 12.79 -5.35 -15.03
C LEU A 92 12.25 -3.97 -14.63
N PRO A 93 11.35 -3.35 -15.42
CA PRO A 93 10.85 -2.03 -15.10
C PRO A 93 10.07 -2.03 -13.77
N HIS A 94 9.86 -0.83 -13.26
CA HIS A 94 8.83 -0.57 -12.25
C HIS A 94 7.47 -0.42 -12.95
N PHE A 95 6.40 -0.68 -12.21
CA PHE A 95 5.05 -0.71 -12.75
C PHE A 95 4.15 0.15 -11.89
N GLY A 96 3.38 1.02 -12.52
CA GLY A 96 2.20 1.63 -11.93
C GLY A 96 0.96 0.74 -12.11
N PRO A 97 -0.18 1.06 -11.46
CA PRO A 97 -1.43 0.31 -11.59
C PRO A 97 -1.90 0.17 -13.04
N GLN A 98 -1.83 1.26 -13.81
CA GLN A 98 -2.28 1.32 -15.19
C GLN A 98 -1.39 0.51 -16.14
N ASP A 99 -0.09 0.38 -15.84
CA ASP A 99 0.82 -0.46 -16.63
C ASP A 99 0.44 -1.94 -16.51
N ILE A 100 0.12 -2.38 -15.28
CA ILE A 100 -0.36 -3.74 -15.03
C ILE A 100 -1.68 -3.98 -15.74
N GLU A 101 -2.65 -3.06 -15.62
CA GLU A 101 -3.97 -3.18 -16.24
C GLU A 101 -3.94 -3.28 -17.75
N ARG A 102 -3.27 -2.33 -18.41
CA ARG A 102 -3.12 -2.37 -19.87
C ARG A 102 -2.39 -3.65 -20.28
N GLY A 103 -1.31 -3.97 -19.57
CA GLY A 103 -0.48 -5.10 -19.91
C GLY A 103 -1.15 -6.46 -19.77
N VAL A 104 -2.07 -6.65 -18.82
CA VAL A 104 -2.87 -7.89 -18.70
C VAL A 104 -4.07 -7.90 -19.64
N ALA A 105 -4.61 -6.73 -20.03
CA ALA A 105 -5.76 -6.60 -20.91
C ALA A 105 -5.42 -6.86 -22.39
N GLU A 106 -4.20 -6.55 -22.82
CA GLU A 106 -3.70 -6.83 -24.18
C GLU A 106 -3.76 -8.33 -24.52
N SER A 107 -3.97 -8.69 -25.79
CA SER A 107 -3.93 -10.09 -26.22
C SER A 107 -3.09 -10.23 -27.50
N PRO A 108 -1.88 -10.82 -27.44
CA PRO A 108 -1.20 -11.40 -26.25
C PRO A 108 -0.89 -10.36 -25.16
N PRO A 109 -0.60 -10.76 -23.91
CA PRO A 109 -0.26 -9.81 -22.85
C PRO A 109 0.98 -9.02 -23.21
N SER A 110 1.11 -7.82 -22.64
CA SER A 110 2.26 -6.97 -22.93
C SER A 110 3.58 -7.67 -22.59
N PRO A 111 4.66 -7.38 -23.34
CA PRO A 111 5.97 -7.97 -23.07
C PRO A 111 6.46 -7.73 -21.64
N GLN A 112 6.16 -6.57 -21.06
CA GLN A 112 6.57 -6.19 -19.70
C GLN A 112 5.86 -7.03 -18.63
N VAL A 113 4.57 -7.34 -18.82
CA VAL A 113 3.83 -8.22 -17.91
C VAL A 113 4.33 -9.67 -18.01
N GLU A 114 4.70 -10.12 -19.21
CA GLU A 114 5.33 -11.44 -19.36
C GLU A 114 6.72 -11.48 -18.69
N ASP A 115 7.52 -10.41 -18.81
CA ASP A 115 8.80 -10.28 -18.12
C ASP A 115 8.62 -10.28 -16.58
N LEU A 116 7.57 -9.61 -16.07
CA LEU A 116 7.20 -9.64 -14.65
C LEU A 116 6.86 -11.06 -14.17
N MET A 117 6.03 -11.77 -14.94
CA MET A 117 5.71 -13.18 -14.67
C MET A 117 6.97 -14.04 -14.63
N CYS A 118 7.86 -13.90 -15.61
CA CYS A 118 9.12 -14.63 -15.67
C CYS A 118 10.00 -14.35 -14.42
N ALA A 119 10.08 -13.09 -14.00
CA ALA A 119 10.81 -12.72 -12.80
C ALA A 119 10.17 -13.30 -11.52
N MET A 120 8.84 -13.32 -11.41
CA MET A 120 8.14 -13.96 -10.30
C MET A 120 8.38 -15.47 -10.27
N LEU A 121 8.40 -16.15 -11.42
CA LEU A 121 8.76 -17.57 -11.50
C LEU A 121 10.19 -17.83 -11.01
N ALA A 122 11.13 -16.96 -11.37
CA ALA A 122 12.51 -17.06 -10.87
C ALA A 122 12.56 -16.90 -9.34
N LEU A 123 11.76 -16.00 -8.76
CA LEU A 123 11.65 -15.82 -7.31
C LEU A 123 11.06 -17.05 -6.61
N VAL A 124 9.91 -17.56 -7.08
CA VAL A 124 9.22 -18.72 -6.49
C VAL A 124 10.10 -19.97 -6.53
N LEU A 125 10.86 -20.16 -7.61
CA LEU A 125 11.72 -21.32 -7.80
C LEU A 125 13.18 -21.09 -7.33
N ASN A 126 13.48 -19.94 -6.72
CA ASN A 126 14.82 -19.54 -6.30
C ASN A 126 15.90 -19.75 -7.39
N ARG A 127 15.56 -19.45 -8.65
CA ARG A 127 16.47 -19.67 -9.78
C ARG A 127 17.58 -18.62 -9.80
N LYS A 128 18.82 -19.07 -9.96
CA LYS A 128 19.97 -18.19 -10.21
C LYS A 128 19.99 -17.64 -11.63
N LYS A 129 19.49 -18.42 -12.60
CA LYS A 129 19.34 -17.99 -14.00
C LYS A 129 17.93 -17.41 -14.20
N PRO A 130 17.80 -16.22 -14.81
CA PRO A 130 16.50 -15.64 -15.07
C PRO A 130 15.69 -16.55 -16.00
N VAL A 131 14.37 -16.52 -15.82
CA VAL A 131 13.44 -17.09 -16.79
C VAL A 131 13.28 -16.07 -17.92
N GLU A 132 13.37 -16.52 -19.16
CA GLU A 132 13.26 -15.65 -20.33
C GLU A 132 11.85 -15.68 -20.91
N ARG A 133 11.44 -14.55 -21.47
CA ARG A 133 10.19 -14.41 -22.23
C ARG A 133 10.09 -15.46 -23.33
N GLY A 134 8.91 -16.04 -23.53
CA GLY A 134 8.69 -17.17 -24.45
C GLY A 134 9.28 -18.53 -24.01
N HIS A 135 10.12 -18.58 -22.97
CA HIS A 135 10.75 -19.82 -22.47
C HIS A 135 10.33 -20.15 -21.04
N HIS A 136 9.20 -19.62 -20.60
CA HIS A 136 8.70 -19.74 -19.24
C HIS A 136 7.88 -21.01 -18.97
N GLY A 137 7.47 -21.77 -20.01
CA GLY A 137 6.56 -22.92 -19.88
C GLY A 137 7.02 -23.96 -18.86
N ARG A 138 8.27 -24.41 -18.95
CA ARG A 138 8.84 -25.39 -17.99
C ARG A 138 8.89 -24.85 -16.56
N ALA A 139 9.30 -23.59 -16.39
CA ALA A 139 9.34 -22.95 -15.08
C ALA A 139 7.92 -22.79 -14.49
N MET A 140 6.94 -22.49 -15.33
CA MET A 140 5.54 -22.38 -14.92
C MET A 140 4.99 -23.74 -14.44
N GLU A 141 5.21 -24.81 -15.19
CA GLU A 141 4.80 -26.17 -14.79
C GLU A 141 5.47 -26.61 -13.47
N GLU A 142 6.77 -26.33 -13.33
CA GLU A 142 7.54 -26.62 -12.13
C GLU A 142 6.98 -25.88 -10.89
N ALA A 143 6.67 -24.58 -11.04
CA ALA A 143 6.09 -23.77 -9.97
C ALA A 143 4.70 -24.26 -9.58
N LEU A 144 3.83 -24.52 -10.57
CA LEU A 144 2.47 -25.04 -10.34
C LEU A 144 2.48 -26.40 -9.64
N SER A 145 3.38 -27.29 -10.04
CA SER A 145 3.52 -28.62 -9.42
C SER A 145 4.01 -28.53 -7.97
N THR A 146 5.07 -27.75 -7.73
CA THR A 146 5.68 -27.59 -6.40
C THR A 146 4.71 -26.95 -5.40
N GLN A 147 3.92 -25.98 -5.87
CA GLN A 147 3.00 -25.23 -5.03
C GLN A 147 1.55 -25.76 -5.04
N LYS A 148 1.33 -27.00 -5.50
CA LYS A 148 -0.01 -27.61 -5.61
C LYS A 148 -0.86 -27.55 -4.34
N HIS A 149 -0.23 -27.68 -3.18
CA HIS A 149 -0.87 -27.62 -1.88
C HIS A 149 -1.35 -26.21 -1.48
N GLN A 150 -0.84 -25.16 -2.14
CA GLN A 150 -1.18 -23.75 -1.93
C GLN A 150 -1.96 -23.16 -3.12
N TRP A 151 -2.57 -23.99 -3.97
CA TRP A 151 -3.39 -23.49 -5.07
C TRP A 151 -4.59 -22.68 -4.56
N PRO A 152 -4.88 -21.51 -5.16
CA PRO A 152 -6.05 -20.73 -4.81
C PRO A 152 -7.34 -21.55 -4.90
N LEU A 153 -8.27 -21.31 -3.96
CA LEU A 153 -9.59 -21.93 -3.99
C LEU A 153 -10.37 -21.55 -5.26
N SER A 154 -10.14 -20.35 -5.80
CA SER A 154 -10.73 -19.89 -7.07
C SER A 154 -10.41 -20.79 -8.26
N TRP A 155 -9.32 -21.56 -8.20
CA TRP A 155 -8.97 -22.51 -9.26
C TRP A 155 -9.72 -23.83 -9.14
N ASN A 156 -10.46 -24.07 -8.05
CA ASN A 156 -11.19 -25.31 -7.81
C ASN A 156 -10.32 -26.58 -7.98
N ARG A 157 -9.03 -26.49 -7.59
CA ARG A 157 -8.01 -27.54 -7.78
C ARG A 157 -7.73 -27.92 -9.24
N VAL A 158 -8.12 -27.07 -10.19
CA VAL A 158 -7.82 -27.22 -11.62
C VAL A 158 -6.52 -26.48 -11.94
N ASN A 159 -5.67 -27.09 -12.77
CA ASN A 159 -4.48 -26.43 -13.27
C ASN A 159 -4.88 -25.34 -14.28
N PRO A 160 -4.47 -24.07 -14.10
CA PRO A 160 -4.79 -23.00 -15.06
C PRO A 160 -4.21 -23.22 -16.47
N LEU A 161 -3.20 -24.09 -16.61
CA LEU A 161 -2.61 -24.49 -17.90
C LEU A 161 -3.19 -25.79 -18.48
N ALA A 162 -4.28 -26.32 -17.92
CA ALA A 162 -4.89 -27.54 -18.46
C ALA A 162 -5.26 -27.38 -19.94
N GLY A 163 -5.04 -28.43 -20.74
CA GLY A 163 -5.41 -28.44 -22.17
C GLY A 163 -4.41 -27.75 -23.10
N SER A 164 -3.11 -27.73 -22.75
CA SER A 164 -2.05 -27.04 -23.52
C SER A 164 -2.21 -25.52 -23.59
N ARG A 165 -3.00 -24.93 -22.68
CA ARG A 165 -3.11 -23.48 -22.54
C ARG A 165 -1.81 -22.91 -21.98
N THR A 166 -1.44 -21.74 -22.47
CA THR A 166 -0.28 -20.96 -22.00
C THR A 166 -0.74 -19.64 -21.40
N PHE A 167 0.19 -18.88 -20.80
CA PHE A 167 -0.13 -17.57 -20.21
C PHE A 167 -0.78 -16.58 -21.21
N PRO A 168 -0.35 -16.51 -22.49
CA PRO A 168 -1.06 -15.74 -23.51
C PRO A 168 -2.51 -16.14 -23.75
N ASP A 169 -2.89 -17.41 -23.52
CA ASP A 169 -4.25 -17.92 -23.75
C ASP A 169 -5.20 -17.64 -22.57
N MET A 170 -4.71 -17.00 -21.51
CA MET A 170 -5.51 -16.62 -20.34
C MET A 170 -6.25 -15.30 -20.57
N SER A 171 -7.45 -15.19 -20.00
CA SER A 171 -8.16 -13.92 -19.89
C SER A 171 -7.43 -12.94 -18.96
N PRO A 172 -7.70 -11.62 -19.03
CA PRO A 172 -7.04 -10.63 -18.17
C PRO A 172 -7.17 -10.93 -16.67
N ALA A 173 -8.35 -11.40 -16.25
CA ALA A 173 -8.61 -11.79 -14.86
C ALA A 173 -7.82 -13.04 -14.44
N GLU A 174 -7.74 -14.06 -15.30
CA GLU A 174 -6.91 -15.25 -15.06
C GLU A 174 -5.43 -14.89 -14.94
N ARG A 175 -4.94 -13.98 -15.80
CA ARG A 175 -3.54 -13.50 -15.76
C ARG A 175 -3.22 -12.77 -14.45
N LEU A 176 -4.08 -11.83 -14.03
CA LEU A 176 -3.93 -11.13 -12.75
C LEU A 176 -3.91 -12.12 -11.58
N ASN A 177 -4.86 -13.07 -11.58
CA ASN A 177 -4.96 -14.04 -10.52
C ASN A 177 -3.73 -14.96 -10.45
N LEU A 178 -3.17 -15.36 -11.60
CA LEU A 178 -1.91 -16.11 -11.66
C LEU A 178 -0.73 -15.31 -11.13
N LEU A 179 -0.54 -14.07 -11.60
CA LEU A 179 0.54 -13.18 -11.16
C LEU A 179 0.48 -12.97 -9.64
N ARG A 180 -0.70 -12.65 -9.11
CA ARG A 180 -0.94 -12.46 -7.68
C ARG A 180 -0.62 -13.73 -6.89
N THR A 181 -0.98 -14.90 -7.43
CA THR A 181 -0.67 -16.20 -6.84
C THR A 181 0.85 -16.46 -6.79
N LEU A 182 1.58 -16.17 -7.88
CA LEU A 182 3.04 -16.29 -7.91
C LEU A 182 3.70 -15.36 -6.87
N ALA A 183 3.23 -14.12 -6.76
CA ALA A 183 3.69 -13.18 -5.73
C ALA A 183 3.42 -13.72 -4.31
N ILE A 184 2.24 -14.26 -4.03
CA ILE A 184 1.92 -14.88 -2.73
C ILE A 184 2.84 -16.07 -2.45
N TRP A 185 3.05 -16.97 -3.42
CA TRP A 185 3.98 -18.09 -3.24
C TRP A 185 5.40 -17.63 -2.99
N SER A 186 5.84 -16.53 -3.60
CA SER A 186 7.17 -16.00 -3.36
C SER A 186 7.36 -15.47 -1.92
N LEU A 187 6.30 -14.99 -1.25
CA LEU A 187 6.37 -14.60 0.16
C LEU A 187 6.70 -15.76 1.10
N THR A 188 6.37 -17.01 0.71
CA THR A 188 6.63 -18.20 1.52
C THR A 188 7.83 -19.00 1.04
N SER A 189 8.06 -19.08 -0.27
CA SER A 189 9.08 -19.95 -0.88
C SER A 189 10.37 -19.25 -1.29
N SER A 190 10.36 -17.93 -1.51
CA SER A 190 11.55 -17.22 -1.96
C SER A 190 12.48 -16.90 -0.78
N GLU A 191 13.72 -17.37 -0.86
CA GLU A 191 14.73 -17.14 0.17
C GLU A 191 15.07 -15.65 0.31
N ILE A 192 15.21 -14.95 -0.82
CA ILE A 192 15.53 -13.53 -0.86
C ILE A 192 14.40 -12.72 -0.20
N VAL A 193 13.15 -12.94 -0.61
CA VAL A 193 11.98 -12.25 -0.05
C VAL A 193 11.85 -12.53 1.46
N SER A 194 11.99 -13.80 1.87
CA SER A 194 11.95 -14.18 3.29
C SER A 194 13.04 -13.46 4.09
N GLN A 195 14.25 -13.37 3.54
CA GLN A 195 15.37 -12.69 4.17
C GLN A 195 15.12 -11.17 4.28
N THR A 196 14.60 -10.53 3.21
CA THR A 196 14.21 -9.11 3.25
C THR A 196 13.21 -8.83 4.37
N ILE A 197 12.16 -9.66 4.50
CA ILE A 197 11.15 -9.50 5.55
C ILE A 197 11.81 -9.65 6.92
N LYS A 198 12.63 -10.69 7.14
CA LYS A 198 13.34 -10.87 8.41
C LYS A 198 14.20 -9.65 8.75
N ASP A 199 14.88 -9.09 7.76
CA ASP A 199 15.75 -7.93 7.94
C ASP A 199 14.97 -6.66 8.25
N SER A 200 13.80 -6.43 7.62
CA SER A 200 12.96 -5.25 7.93
C SER A 200 12.48 -5.25 9.38
N TYR A 201 12.14 -6.43 9.91
CA TYR A 201 11.66 -6.58 11.29
C TYR A 201 12.78 -6.65 12.36
N LYS A 202 14.06 -6.65 11.99
CA LYS A 202 15.17 -6.62 12.96
C LYS A 202 15.25 -5.30 13.74
N VAL A 203 14.97 -4.17 13.09
CA VAL A 203 15.23 -2.83 13.63
C VAL A 203 14.03 -2.26 14.40
N SER A 204 12.80 -2.66 14.06
CA SER A 204 11.57 -2.08 14.61
C SER A 204 10.58 -3.15 15.11
N ARG A 205 10.91 -3.84 16.21
CA ARG A 205 9.99 -4.77 16.88
C ARG A 205 8.98 -3.99 17.74
N ARG A 206 7.95 -3.43 17.11
CA ARG A 206 6.71 -3.02 17.78
C ARG A 206 5.60 -3.98 17.38
N GLU A 207 4.53 -4.03 18.17
CA GLU A 207 3.33 -4.83 17.84
C GLU A 207 2.59 -4.30 16.60
N ASP A 208 2.81 -3.03 16.24
CA ASP A 208 2.24 -2.41 15.06
C ASP A 208 3.23 -2.32 13.89
N ASP A 209 2.72 -2.52 12.67
CA ASP A 209 3.51 -2.44 11.43
C ASP A 209 3.70 -0.99 10.94
N ILE A 210 3.42 0.01 11.77
CA ILE A 210 3.40 1.42 11.36
C ILE A 210 4.78 1.92 10.90
N ASN A 211 5.84 1.41 11.51
CA ASN A 211 7.24 1.75 11.18
C ASN A 211 7.89 0.69 10.27
N GLN A 212 7.13 -0.27 9.75
CA GLN A 212 7.69 -1.31 8.88
C GLN A 212 7.85 -0.76 7.46
N PRO A 213 9.07 -0.72 6.91
CA PRO A 213 9.32 -0.12 5.60
C PRO A 213 8.67 -0.91 4.45
N LEU A 214 8.38 -2.19 4.67
CA LEU A 214 7.67 -3.05 3.72
C LEU A 214 6.14 -2.91 3.82
N SER A 215 5.63 -2.30 4.89
CA SER A 215 4.19 -2.18 5.13
C SER A 215 3.57 -1.10 4.25
N VAL A 216 2.40 -1.40 3.70
CA VAL A 216 1.61 -0.47 2.91
C VAL A 216 0.64 0.27 3.84
N GLN A 217 1.01 1.50 4.18
CA GLN A 217 0.18 2.35 5.03
C GLN A 217 -0.96 2.98 4.23
N HIS A 218 -2.07 3.21 4.91
CA HIS A 218 -3.12 4.04 4.33
C HIS A 218 -2.59 5.47 4.14
N TRP A 219 -3.04 6.13 3.09
CA TRP A 219 -2.76 7.53 2.86
C TRP A 219 -3.59 8.44 3.77
N GLY A 220 -4.83 8.04 4.08
CA GLY A 220 -5.70 8.81 4.95
C GLY A 220 -7.08 8.20 5.15
N TYR A 221 -7.95 9.00 5.77
CA TYR A 221 -9.33 8.65 6.07
C TYR A 221 -10.28 9.71 5.52
N ASP A 222 -11.46 9.31 5.07
CA ASP A 222 -12.56 10.26 4.86
C ASP A 222 -13.43 10.44 6.10
N GLY A 223 -14.46 11.30 5.98
CA GLY A 223 -15.42 11.57 7.05
C GLY A 223 -16.22 10.35 7.51
N ASP A 224 -16.26 9.27 6.72
CA ASP A 224 -16.90 8.00 7.04
C ASP A 224 -15.90 6.97 7.60
N ARG A 225 -14.65 7.39 7.90
CA ARG A 225 -13.55 6.56 8.40
C ARG A 225 -13.12 5.43 7.44
N ARG A 226 -13.43 5.55 6.15
CA ARG A 226 -12.90 4.63 5.12
C ARG A 226 -11.44 4.96 4.86
N LYS A 227 -10.62 3.93 4.66
CA LYS A 227 -9.18 4.10 4.36
C LYS A 227 -8.99 4.42 2.88
N TYR A 228 -8.05 5.31 2.61
CA TYR A 228 -7.52 5.56 1.28
C TYR A 228 -6.10 5.02 1.20
N TYR A 229 -5.72 4.52 0.03
CA TYR A 229 -4.40 3.99 -0.24
C TYR A 229 -3.88 4.64 -1.52
N LEU A 230 -2.72 5.27 -1.44
CA LEU A 230 -1.97 5.71 -2.60
C LEU A 230 -1.08 4.56 -3.03
N ILE A 231 -1.25 4.10 -4.26
CA ILE A 231 -0.53 2.98 -4.84
C ILE A 231 0.27 3.49 -6.04
N GLU A 232 1.58 3.34 -5.97
CA GLU A 232 2.53 3.69 -7.00
C GLU A 232 3.73 2.74 -6.97
N GLY A 233 4.39 2.59 -8.11
CA GLY A 233 5.69 1.93 -8.23
C GLY A 233 6.83 2.83 -7.76
N GLN A 234 8.06 2.53 -8.22
CA GLN A 234 9.22 3.42 -8.05
C GLN A 234 9.50 4.12 -9.38
N GLU A 235 10.42 5.09 -9.38
CA GLU A 235 10.88 5.77 -10.61
C GLU A 235 9.76 6.50 -11.40
N ASP A 236 8.86 7.21 -10.69
CA ASP A 236 7.85 8.08 -11.30
C ASP A 236 6.82 7.34 -12.19
N THR A 237 6.45 6.12 -11.78
CA THR A 237 5.33 5.39 -12.39
C THR A 237 3.99 6.07 -12.10
N SER A 238 2.99 5.81 -12.93
CA SER A 238 1.62 6.25 -12.64
C SER A 238 1.12 5.73 -11.30
N PHE A 239 0.28 6.53 -10.64
CA PHE A 239 -0.32 6.18 -9.36
C PHE A 239 -1.80 5.89 -9.50
N ARG A 240 -2.38 5.30 -8.45
CA ARG A 240 -3.82 5.27 -8.23
C ARG A 240 -4.16 5.41 -6.76
N VAL A 241 -5.23 6.15 -6.49
CA VAL A 241 -5.84 6.23 -5.17
C VAL A 241 -6.98 5.23 -5.10
N TYR A 242 -6.85 4.29 -4.18
CA TYR A 242 -7.88 3.33 -3.84
C TYR A 242 -8.59 3.74 -2.56
N ARG A 243 -9.89 3.47 -2.48
CA ARG A 243 -10.69 3.60 -1.26
C ARG A 243 -11.24 2.26 -0.84
N GLU A 244 -11.03 1.90 0.42
CA GLU A 244 -11.66 0.74 1.03
C GLU A 244 -13.19 0.95 1.14
N ALA A 245 -13.96 -0.08 0.82
CA ALA A 245 -15.39 -0.11 1.08
C ALA A 245 -15.67 0.01 2.58
N ASN A 246 -16.95 0.16 2.94
CA ASN A 246 -17.34 0.24 4.34
C ASN A 246 -16.80 -0.99 5.11
N ARG A 247 -16.09 -0.76 6.21
CA ARG A 247 -15.49 -1.81 7.06
C ARG A 247 -16.49 -2.84 7.59
N LEU A 248 -17.78 -2.49 7.58
CA LEU A 248 -18.86 -3.39 7.99
C LEU A 248 -19.27 -4.39 6.89
N SER A 249 -18.73 -4.24 5.67
CA SER A 249 -18.95 -5.19 4.58
C SER A 249 -18.24 -6.51 4.88
N GLN A 250 -18.91 -7.64 4.61
CA GLN A 250 -18.28 -8.96 4.70
C GLN A 250 -17.18 -9.18 3.65
N HIS A 251 -17.17 -8.37 2.59
CA HIS A 251 -16.15 -8.37 1.55
C HIS A 251 -15.48 -7.00 1.51
N PRO A 252 -14.22 -6.88 1.97
CA PRO A 252 -13.46 -5.65 1.87
C PRO A 252 -13.12 -5.39 0.39
N GLN A 253 -13.99 -4.66 -0.30
CA GLN A 253 -13.79 -4.23 -1.69
C GLN A 253 -12.95 -2.95 -1.73
N TRP A 254 -12.07 -2.82 -2.72
CA TRP A 254 -11.36 -1.58 -2.99
C TRP A 254 -11.96 -0.94 -4.24
N TRP A 255 -12.07 0.39 -4.23
CA TRP A 255 -12.60 1.16 -5.35
C TRP A 255 -11.51 2.09 -5.87
N SER A 256 -11.29 2.11 -7.18
CA SER A 256 -10.50 3.15 -7.83
C SER A 256 -11.24 4.47 -7.70
N VAL A 257 -10.57 5.51 -7.16
CA VAL A 257 -11.18 6.82 -6.95
C VAL A 257 -10.50 7.91 -7.78
N ALA A 258 -9.19 7.81 -7.98
CA ALA A 258 -8.45 8.77 -8.79
C ALA A 258 -7.19 8.13 -9.37
N GLU A 259 -6.86 8.49 -10.60
CA GLU A 259 -5.63 8.14 -11.31
C GLU A 259 -4.82 9.35 -11.76
N THR A 260 -5.38 10.56 -11.69
CA THR A 260 -4.68 11.80 -12.01
C THR A 260 -4.71 12.78 -10.86
N ILE A 261 -3.78 13.75 -10.87
CA ILE A 261 -3.73 14.81 -9.85
C ILE A 261 -5.00 15.67 -9.91
N ASP A 262 -5.54 15.90 -11.09
CA ASP A 262 -6.77 16.68 -11.27
C ASP A 262 -7.98 15.98 -10.62
N GLU A 263 -8.08 14.66 -10.74
CA GLU A 263 -9.14 13.87 -10.08
C GLU A 263 -8.98 13.82 -8.56
N VAL A 264 -7.75 13.84 -8.04
CA VAL A 264 -7.50 13.93 -6.60
C VAL A 264 -7.92 15.29 -6.03
N ASN A 265 -7.78 16.36 -6.83
CA ASN A 265 -8.10 17.73 -6.43
C ASN A 265 -9.58 18.11 -6.59
N ALA A 266 -10.36 17.31 -7.33
CA ALA A 266 -11.78 17.51 -7.60
C ALA A 266 -12.68 17.18 -6.39
#